data_AF-A0A1T4KCP4-F1
#
_entry.id   AF-A0A1T4KCP4-F1
#
_cell.length_a   1.000
_cell.length_b   1.000
_cell.length_c   1.000
_cell.angle_alpha   90.00
_cell.angle_beta   90.00
_cell.angle_gamma   90.00
#
_symmetry.space_group_name_H-M   'P 1'
#
loop_
_entity.id
_entity.type
_entity.pdbx_description
1 polymer ?
#
loop_
_entity_poly.entity_id
_entity_poly.type
_entity_poly.pdbx_seq_one_letter_code
_entity_poly.pdbx_strand_id
1 'polypeptide(L)'
;MYRAYLSLIILCAAACHNNTADDESIAVPAASEIAITSLEIVDEGDSIMKTHEDIDWKEIEVFLFSKALIDNKVPLQTTLPRFTAAMGEADSLAEPNWEYLCGTQFEDNFQYFYKNGSRFELLKDSLLCSEYRFTPGHTVVYGGMTFSGNTTWAEVKKRFPRAAQQAENGGYTDMITLRDADEEDSDSSVRLHFENGKLVRIVYFVPC
;
A
#
# COMPACT_ATOMS: atom_id res chain seq x y z
N MET A 1 44.19 -31.36 -13.81
CA MET A 1 43.76 -31.34 -15.23
C MET A 1 43.34 -29.92 -15.55
N TYR A 2 44.02 -29.30 -16.52
CA TYR A 2 43.82 -27.90 -16.96
C TYR A 2 42.63 -27.75 -17.92
N ARG A 3 41.97 -26.58 -17.88
CA ARG A 3 41.32 -25.80 -18.98
C ARG A 3 40.43 -24.73 -18.31
N ALA A 4 40.70 -23.42 -18.27
CA ALA A 4 41.18 -22.41 -19.24
C ALA A 4 40.21 -22.17 -20.42
N TYR A 5 40.02 -20.87 -20.75
CA TYR A 5 39.27 -20.22 -21.84
C TYR A 5 37.86 -19.73 -21.50
N LEU A 6 37.40 -18.52 -21.89
CA LEU A 6 37.98 -17.37 -22.62
C LEU A 6 36.95 -16.22 -22.51
N SER A 7 37.40 -14.99 -22.28
CA SER A 7 36.59 -13.77 -22.24
C SER A 7 36.11 -13.35 -23.63
N LEU A 8 34.94 -12.69 -23.73
CA LEU A 8 34.66 -11.73 -24.81
C LEU A 8 33.82 -10.56 -24.29
N ILE A 9 34.40 -9.37 -24.36
CA ILE A 9 33.80 -8.06 -24.09
C ILE A 9 33.41 -7.46 -25.45
N ILE A 10 32.21 -6.90 -25.56
CA ILE A 10 31.82 -6.05 -26.71
C ILE A 10 31.40 -4.69 -26.16
N LEU A 11 32.25 -3.69 -26.45
CA LEU A 11 31.95 -2.25 -26.37
C LEU A 11 31.38 -1.81 -27.72
N CYS A 12 30.27 -1.07 -27.72
CA CYS A 12 29.89 -0.22 -28.83
C CYS A 12 29.63 1.19 -28.32
N ALA A 13 30.52 2.11 -28.69
CA ALA A 13 30.30 3.55 -28.60
C ALA A 13 29.51 4.00 -29.84
N ALA A 14 28.51 4.86 -29.65
CA ALA A 14 27.86 5.60 -30.73
C ALA A 14 27.99 7.11 -30.45
N ALA A 15 28.40 7.81 -31.50
CA ALA A 15 29.04 9.11 -31.49
C ALA A 15 28.06 10.29 -31.46
N CYS A 16 28.52 11.39 -30.86
CA CYS A 16 27.94 12.72 -31.01
C CYS A 16 28.14 13.24 -32.44
N HIS A 17 27.10 13.84 -33.03
CA HIS A 17 27.20 14.70 -34.21
C HIS A 17 26.86 16.12 -33.79
N ASN A 18 27.83 17.02 -33.94
CA ASN A 18 27.65 18.48 -33.97
C ASN A 18 27.53 18.92 -35.44
N ASN A 19 26.68 19.91 -35.70
CA ASN A 19 26.85 20.96 -36.72
C ASN A 19 26.06 22.19 -36.19
N THR A 20 26.68 23.32 -35.83
CA THR A 20 27.12 24.47 -36.69
C THR A 20 25.94 25.08 -37.47
N ALA A 21 25.66 26.37 -37.58
CA ALA A 21 25.96 27.65 -36.92
C ALA A 21 25.01 28.70 -37.60
N ASP A 22 25.06 29.95 -37.13
CA ASP A 22 24.65 31.21 -37.80
C ASP A 22 23.13 31.54 -37.80
N ASP A 23 22.65 32.54 -37.05
CA ASP A 23 22.79 34.00 -37.18
C ASP A 23 21.95 34.58 -38.32
N GLU A 24 20.84 35.25 -37.99
CA GLU A 24 20.63 36.67 -38.31
C GLU A 24 19.24 37.17 -37.86
N SER A 25 19.23 38.42 -37.45
CA SER A 25 18.07 39.21 -37.05
C SER A 25 17.09 39.45 -38.22
N ILE A 26 15.79 39.64 -37.94
CA ILE A 26 14.98 40.78 -38.41
C ILE A 26 13.51 40.63 -37.99
N ALA A 27 12.98 41.76 -37.50
CA ALA A 27 11.58 42.19 -37.44
C ALA A 27 10.60 41.49 -36.47
N VAL A 28 10.25 42.25 -35.43
CA VAL A 28 8.98 42.20 -34.72
C VAL A 28 7.87 42.74 -35.62
N PRO A 29 6.73 42.02 -35.74
CA PRO A 29 5.43 42.65 -35.93
C PRO A 29 4.57 42.51 -34.67
N ALA A 30 3.69 43.51 -34.54
CA ALA A 30 2.86 43.80 -33.40
C ALA A 30 1.76 42.76 -33.11
N ALA A 31 1.21 42.92 -31.90
CA ALA A 31 0.17 42.13 -31.28
C ALA A 31 -0.99 41.71 -32.21
N SER A 32 -1.30 40.42 -32.14
CA SER A 32 -2.61 39.87 -32.50
C SER A 32 -3.09 39.08 -31.30
N GLU A 33 -4.18 39.54 -30.69
CA GLU A 33 -4.95 38.80 -29.71
C GLU A 33 -5.34 37.44 -30.31
N ILE A 34 -4.72 36.38 -29.81
CA ILE A 34 -5.24 35.04 -29.98
C ILE A 34 -5.50 34.54 -28.57
N ALA A 35 -6.80 34.48 -28.26
CA ALA A 35 -7.34 33.75 -27.15
C ALA A 35 -6.79 32.31 -27.21
N ILE A 36 -5.72 32.06 -26.45
CA ILE A 36 -5.30 30.71 -26.13
C ILE A 36 -6.17 30.31 -24.96
N THR A 37 -7.32 29.73 -25.33
CA THR A 37 -8.05 28.72 -24.58
C THR A 37 -7.12 28.03 -23.60
N SER A 38 -7.44 28.15 -22.32
CA SER A 38 -6.81 27.42 -21.22
C SER A 38 -6.45 26.01 -21.69
N LEU A 39 -5.16 25.79 -21.92
CA LEU A 39 -4.60 24.45 -21.93
C LEU A 39 -4.86 23.94 -20.51
N GLU A 40 -5.92 23.15 -20.38
CA GLU A 40 -6.05 22.19 -19.31
C GLU A 40 -4.78 21.34 -19.35
N ILE A 41 -3.81 21.73 -18.52
CA ILE A 41 -2.83 20.80 -18.01
C ILE A 41 -3.67 19.79 -17.25
N VAL A 42 -3.97 18.67 -17.90
CA VAL A 42 -4.37 17.44 -17.23
C VAL A 42 -3.14 17.00 -16.45
N ASP A 43 -2.96 17.61 -15.29
CA ASP A 43 -2.15 17.10 -14.21
C ASP A 43 -2.97 15.96 -13.59
N GLU A 44 -2.99 14.80 -14.25
CA GLU A 44 -3.27 13.52 -13.59
C GLU A 44 -2.07 13.18 -12.70
N GLY A 45 -1.75 14.08 -11.77
CA GLY A 45 -1.02 13.79 -10.57
C GLY A 45 -2.00 13.12 -9.62
N ASP A 46 -1.66 11.90 -9.19
CA ASP A 46 -2.38 11.04 -8.24
C ASP A 46 -2.45 11.63 -6.81
N SER A 47 -2.54 12.96 -6.69
CA SER A 47 -2.58 13.68 -5.42
C SER A 47 -3.26 15.03 -5.61
N ILE A 48 -4.51 15.11 -5.15
CA ILE A 48 -5.09 16.09 -4.23
C ILE A 48 -6.60 15.79 -4.24
N MET A 49 -7.01 14.73 -3.52
CA MET A 49 -8.43 14.46 -3.27
C MET A 49 -8.85 15.18 -1.99
N LYS A 50 -9.74 16.18 -2.12
CA LYS A 50 -10.59 16.61 -1.00
C LYS A 50 -11.76 15.64 -0.92
N THR A 51 -11.62 14.59 -0.14
CA THR A 51 -12.75 13.71 0.20
C THR A 51 -12.80 13.53 1.69
N HIS A 52 -13.65 14.31 2.34
CA HIS A 52 -14.06 14.06 3.72
C HIS A 52 -15.58 14.21 3.75
N GLU A 53 -16.25 13.29 3.05
CA GLU A 53 -17.70 13.17 3.16
C GLU A 53 -18.03 12.49 4.49
N ASP A 54 -19.07 12.97 5.15
CA ASP A 54 -19.59 12.35 6.38
C ASP A 54 -20.58 11.26 5.96
N ILE A 55 -20.06 10.06 5.73
CA ILE A 55 -20.83 8.88 5.35
C ILE A 55 -21.11 8.07 6.62
N ASP A 56 -22.35 7.64 6.79
CA ASP A 56 -22.74 6.75 7.89
C ASP A 56 -21.89 5.46 7.86
N TRP A 57 -21.32 5.07 8.99
CA TRP A 57 -20.47 3.88 9.13
C TRP A 57 -21.12 2.62 8.55
N LYS A 58 -22.45 2.50 8.63
CA LYS A 58 -23.20 1.35 8.11
C LYS A 58 -23.17 1.25 6.58
N GLU A 59 -22.95 2.37 5.89
CA GLU A 59 -22.81 2.40 4.43
C GLU A 59 -21.39 2.09 3.96
N ILE A 60 -20.40 2.11 4.85
CA ILE A 60 -19.01 1.79 4.51
C ILE A 60 -18.87 0.32 4.16
N GLU A 61 -18.08 0.01 3.13
CA GLU A 61 -17.88 -1.37 2.71
C GLU A 61 -17.07 -2.19 3.71
N VAL A 62 -17.29 -3.51 3.67
CA VAL A 62 -16.69 -4.48 4.58
C VAL A 62 -15.46 -5.16 3.96
N PHE A 63 -14.36 -5.17 4.71
CA PHE A 63 -13.21 -6.05 4.54
C PHE A 63 -13.14 -7.01 5.74
N LEU A 64 -13.65 -8.23 5.56
CA LEU A 64 -13.57 -9.26 6.60
C LEU A 64 -12.13 -9.77 6.70
N PHE A 65 -11.36 -9.21 7.63
CA PHE A 65 -9.93 -9.47 7.79
C PHE A 65 -9.61 -10.96 7.99
N SER A 66 -10.51 -11.67 8.67
CA SER A 66 -10.47 -13.13 8.88
C SER A 66 -10.55 -13.96 7.60
N LYS A 67 -11.07 -13.40 6.50
CA LYS A 67 -11.19 -14.08 5.19
C LYS A 67 -10.03 -13.78 4.25
N ALA A 68 -9.10 -12.91 4.62
CA ALA A 68 -7.98 -12.53 3.77
C ALA A 68 -6.79 -13.49 3.91
N LEU A 69 -6.09 -13.73 2.79
CA LEU A 69 -4.97 -14.67 2.71
C LEU A 69 -3.69 -13.98 2.22
N ILE A 70 -2.61 -14.11 2.97
CA ILE A 70 -1.24 -13.80 2.51
C ILE A 70 -0.83 -14.84 1.47
N ASP A 71 -0.37 -14.35 0.32
CA ASP A 71 0.11 -15.13 -0.83
C ASP A 71 -0.84 -16.26 -1.25
N ASN A 72 -2.14 -16.03 -1.08
CA ASN A 72 -3.21 -17.00 -1.34
C ASN A 72 -3.04 -18.33 -0.55
N LYS A 73 -2.36 -18.31 0.60
CA LYS A 73 -1.98 -19.52 1.37
C LYS A 73 -2.31 -19.43 2.85
N VAL A 74 -1.93 -18.32 3.48
CA VAL A 74 -1.93 -18.18 4.94
C VAL A 74 -2.95 -17.12 5.34
N PRO A 75 -3.98 -17.45 6.15
CA PRO A 75 -4.90 -16.45 6.66
C PRO A 75 -4.18 -15.40 7.50
N LEU A 76 -4.69 -14.16 7.48
CA LEU A 76 -4.18 -13.09 8.35
C LEU A 76 -4.42 -13.40 9.84
N GLN A 77 -5.39 -14.25 10.15
CA GLN A 77 -5.61 -14.83 11.47
C GLN A 77 -5.36 -16.34 11.40
N THR A 78 -4.24 -16.80 11.96
CA THR A 78 -3.73 -18.16 11.72
C THR A 78 -3.07 -18.72 12.97
N THR A 79 -2.49 -19.92 12.85
CA THR A 79 -1.64 -20.51 13.87
C THR A 79 -0.16 -20.32 13.54
N LEU A 80 0.69 -20.20 14.54
CA LEU A 80 2.14 -20.09 14.39
C LEU A 80 2.73 -21.23 13.52
N PRO A 81 2.44 -22.53 13.73
CA PRO A 81 3.00 -23.60 12.88
C PRO A 81 2.62 -23.48 11.41
N ARG A 82 1.37 -23.09 11.11
CA ARG A 82 0.91 -22.87 9.73
C ARG A 82 1.63 -21.68 9.09
N PHE A 83 1.81 -20.60 9.86
CA PHE A 83 2.50 -19.42 9.38
C PHE A 83 3.97 -19.72 9.09
N THR A 84 4.70 -20.33 10.03
CA THR A 84 6.13 -20.63 9.85
C THR A 84 6.40 -21.63 8.75
N ALA A 85 5.51 -22.60 8.54
CA ALA A 85 5.62 -23.54 7.41
C ALA A 85 5.54 -22.85 6.03
N ALA A 86 4.85 -21.71 5.93
CA ALA A 86 4.63 -20.99 4.67
C ALA A 86 5.54 -19.76 4.51
N MET A 87 5.81 -19.04 5.60
CA MET A 87 6.49 -17.74 5.61
C MET A 87 7.85 -17.77 6.33
N GLY A 88 8.18 -18.87 7.01
CA GLY A 88 9.38 -19.01 7.84
C GLY A 88 9.22 -18.41 9.24
N GLU A 89 10.29 -18.50 10.02
CA GLU A 89 10.37 -18.01 11.40
C GLU A 89 10.30 -16.48 11.50
N ALA A 90 10.01 -15.98 12.71
CA ALA A 90 10.03 -14.56 13.03
C ALA A 90 11.41 -13.94 12.71
N ASP A 91 11.40 -12.69 12.28
CA ASP A 91 12.62 -11.89 12.23
C ASP A 91 12.97 -11.38 13.64
N SER A 92 11.95 -11.10 14.47
CA SER A 92 12.10 -10.78 15.89
C SER A 92 10.80 -11.00 16.67
N LEU A 93 10.95 -11.15 17.99
CA LEU A 93 9.87 -11.15 18.97
C LEU A 93 10.08 -9.97 19.94
N ALA A 94 9.00 -9.32 20.38
CA ALA A 94 9.08 -8.27 21.39
C ALA A 94 7.88 -8.30 22.33
N GLU A 95 8.13 -8.01 23.61
CA GLU A 95 7.06 -7.77 24.58
C GLU A 95 6.38 -6.41 24.28
N PRO A 96 5.04 -6.33 24.31
CA PRO A 96 4.35 -5.05 24.29
C PRO A 96 4.72 -4.20 25.50
N ASN A 97 4.74 -2.88 25.31
CA ASN A 97 4.75 -1.98 26.46
C ASN A 97 3.33 -1.87 27.01
N TRP A 98 3.02 -2.67 28.03
CA TRP A 98 1.70 -2.78 28.65
C TRP A 98 1.13 -1.46 29.21
N GLU A 99 1.98 -0.48 29.54
CA GLU A 99 1.53 0.84 30.03
C GLU A 99 0.92 1.70 28.93
N TYR A 100 1.39 1.54 27.68
CA TYR A 100 0.94 2.30 26.52
C TYR A 100 0.15 1.44 25.53
N LEU A 101 -0.21 0.23 25.93
CA LEU A 101 -0.96 -0.68 25.09
C LEU A 101 -2.42 -0.27 25.11
N CYS A 102 -2.96 -0.03 23.92
CA CYS A 102 -4.33 0.38 23.74
C CYS A 102 -4.83 -0.16 22.41
N GLY A 103 -5.99 -0.81 22.41
CA GLY A 103 -6.52 -1.54 21.26
C GLY A 103 -5.66 -2.76 20.90
N THR A 104 -6.05 -3.95 21.36
CA THR A 104 -5.35 -5.21 21.07
C THR A 104 -6.34 -6.24 20.54
N GLN A 105 -5.84 -7.21 19.76
CA GLN A 105 -6.67 -8.31 19.30
C GLN A 105 -6.78 -9.42 20.33
N PHE A 106 -5.77 -9.58 21.20
CA PHE A 106 -5.85 -10.44 22.37
C PHE A 106 -6.09 -9.66 23.65
N GLU A 107 -6.94 -10.21 24.52
CA GLU A 107 -7.21 -9.71 25.88
C GLU A 107 -6.22 -10.25 26.95
N ASP A 108 -5.23 -11.06 26.54
CA ASP A 108 -4.26 -11.74 27.42
C ASP A 108 -2.82 -11.38 27.01
N ASN A 109 -1.84 -11.80 27.82
CA ASN A 109 -0.43 -11.53 27.59
C ASN A 109 0.08 -12.17 26.30
N PHE A 110 0.23 -11.37 25.25
CA PHE A 110 0.77 -11.74 23.95
C PHE A 110 2.15 -11.12 23.71
N GLN A 111 2.86 -11.62 22.69
CA GLN A 111 4.09 -11.04 22.18
C GLN A 111 3.86 -10.47 20.78
N TYR A 112 4.57 -9.40 20.44
CA TYR A 112 4.68 -9.00 19.05
C TYR A 112 5.61 -9.95 18.30
N PHE A 113 5.12 -10.49 17.20
CA PHE A 113 5.86 -11.29 16.24
C PHE A 113 6.08 -10.45 14.98
N TYR A 114 7.33 -10.26 14.56
CA TYR A 114 7.65 -9.46 13.38
C TYR A 114 8.16 -10.33 12.24
N LYS A 115 7.64 -10.08 11.04
CA LYS A 115 8.09 -10.74 9.81
C LYS A 115 8.00 -9.84 8.60
N ASN A 116 9.09 -9.65 7.88
CA ASN A 116 9.18 -8.85 6.66
C ASN A 116 8.59 -7.43 6.85
N GLY A 117 8.83 -6.83 8.02
CA GLY A 117 8.26 -5.53 8.41
C GLY A 117 6.79 -5.56 8.84
N SER A 118 6.09 -6.68 8.71
CA SER A 118 4.73 -6.89 9.22
C SER A 118 4.75 -7.22 10.71
N ARG A 119 3.67 -6.89 11.41
CA ARG A 119 3.51 -7.11 12.86
C ARG A 119 2.28 -7.96 13.15
N PHE A 120 2.47 -8.98 13.96
CA PHE A 120 1.44 -9.88 14.43
C PHE A 120 1.42 -9.89 15.96
N GLU A 121 0.27 -10.15 16.55
CA GLU A 121 0.14 -10.52 17.96
C GLU A 121 0.20 -12.05 18.05
N LEU A 122 1.03 -12.57 18.94
CA LEU A 122 1.23 -13.99 19.18
C LEU A 122 0.81 -14.34 20.61
N LEU A 123 -0.18 -15.21 20.74
CA LEU A 123 -0.62 -15.79 22.01
C LEU A 123 -0.64 -17.32 21.88
N LYS A 124 0.28 -18.00 22.57
CA LYS A 124 0.52 -19.44 22.43
C LYS A 124 0.77 -19.79 20.96
N ASP A 125 -0.10 -20.59 20.34
CA ASP A 125 -0.01 -20.94 18.92
C ASP A 125 -0.88 -20.06 18.03
N SER A 126 -1.65 -19.10 18.57
CA SER A 126 -2.51 -18.22 17.80
C SER A 126 -1.75 -16.97 17.35
N LEU A 127 -1.82 -16.64 16.08
CA LEU A 127 -1.12 -15.53 15.45
C LEU A 127 -2.12 -14.64 14.69
N LEU A 128 -2.30 -13.41 15.14
CA LEU A 128 -3.24 -12.45 14.56
C LEU A 128 -2.46 -11.29 13.92
N CYS A 129 -2.62 -11.07 12.62
CA CYS A 129 -1.98 -9.95 11.95
C CYS A 129 -2.56 -8.63 12.45
N SER A 130 -1.71 -7.75 12.97
CA SER A 130 -2.10 -6.38 13.35
C SER A 130 -1.79 -5.40 12.22
N GLU A 131 -0.67 -5.60 11.53
CA GLU A 131 -0.23 -4.79 10.41
C GLU A 131 0.50 -5.67 9.39
N TYR A 132 0.03 -5.68 8.15
CA TYR A 132 0.68 -6.33 7.04
C TYR A 132 1.33 -5.29 6.13
N ARG A 133 2.65 -5.35 5.96
CA ARG A 133 3.40 -4.50 5.03
C ARG A 133 3.65 -5.21 3.71
N PHE A 134 3.32 -4.55 2.61
CA PHE A 134 3.60 -5.09 1.29
C PHE A 134 5.09 -4.99 0.99
N THR A 135 5.65 -6.13 0.61
CA THR A 135 7.02 -6.25 0.12
C THR A 135 7.00 -6.86 -1.29
N PRO A 136 8.04 -6.66 -2.12
CA PRO A 136 8.05 -7.18 -3.48
C PRO A 136 7.78 -8.69 -3.54
N GLY A 137 6.82 -9.09 -4.38
CA GLY A 137 6.46 -10.50 -4.57
C GLY A 137 5.42 -11.05 -3.59
N HIS A 138 5.03 -10.27 -2.57
CA HIS A 138 4.03 -10.67 -1.59
C HIS A 138 2.69 -9.96 -1.79
N THR A 139 1.59 -10.67 -1.49
CA THR A 139 0.22 -10.24 -1.76
C THR A 139 -0.74 -10.59 -0.63
N VAL A 140 -1.87 -9.89 -0.59
CA VAL A 140 -3.05 -10.27 0.22
C VAL A 140 -4.23 -10.47 -0.71
N VAL A 141 -4.88 -11.61 -0.64
CA VAL A 141 -6.07 -11.93 -1.44
C VAL A 141 -7.32 -11.81 -0.57
N TYR A 142 -8.29 -11.02 -1.02
CA TYR A 142 -9.59 -10.89 -0.36
C TYR A 142 -10.69 -10.56 -1.37
N GLY A 143 -11.84 -11.23 -1.26
CA GLY A 143 -13.04 -10.91 -2.04
C GLY A 143 -12.81 -10.90 -3.57
N GLY A 144 -11.94 -11.77 -4.08
CA GLY A 144 -11.56 -11.85 -5.50
C GLY A 144 -10.55 -10.80 -5.97
N MET A 145 -10.12 -9.88 -5.10
CA MET A 145 -9.08 -8.90 -5.38
C MET A 145 -7.74 -9.37 -4.79
N THR A 146 -6.65 -9.10 -5.51
CA THR A 146 -5.27 -9.31 -5.04
C THR A 146 -4.65 -7.95 -4.75
N PHE A 147 -4.40 -7.68 -3.48
CA PHE A 147 -3.71 -6.49 -2.99
C PHE A 147 -2.20 -6.75 -2.99
N SER A 148 -1.43 -5.75 -3.40
CA SER A 148 0.03 -5.78 -3.44
C SER A 148 0.60 -4.37 -3.29
N GLY A 149 1.92 -4.25 -3.20
CA GLY A 149 2.61 -2.94 -3.23
C GLY A 149 2.40 -2.14 -4.53
N ASN A 150 1.85 -2.76 -5.59
CA ASN A 150 1.52 -2.09 -6.84
C ASN A 150 0.07 -1.61 -6.91
N THR A 151 -0.78 -2.06 -5.97
CA THR A 151 -2.21 -1.71 -5.94
C THR A 151 -2.37 -0.20 -5.79
N THR A 152 -3.15 0.41 -6.67
CA THR A 152 -3.34 1.86 -6.71
C THR A 152 -4.55 2.31 -5.92
N TRP A 153 -4.55 3.59 -5.58
CA TRP A 153 -5.74 4.27 -5.09
C TRP A 153 -6.96 4.07 -6.01
N ALA A 154 -6.77 4.24 -7.32
CA ALA A 154 -7.84 4.10 -8.31
C ALA A 154 -8.47 2.70 -8.32
N GLU A 155 -7.66 1.65 -8.19
CA GLU A 155 -8.16 0.27 -8.10
C GLU A 155 -8.99 0.05 -6.82
N VAL A 156 -8.53 0.59 -5.69
CA VAL A 156 -9.23 0.44 -4.41
C VAL A 156 -10.50 1.28 -4.38
N LYS A 157 -10.49 2.50 -4.90
CA LYS A 157 -11.68 3.35 -5.05
C LYS A 157 -12.78 2.68 -5.88
N LYS A 158 -12.41 1.93 -6.93
CA LYS A 158 -13.37 1.14 -7.71
C LYS A 158 -14.00 0.02 -6.88
N ARG A 159 -13.24 -0.57 -5.95
CA ARG A 159 -13.68 -1.70 -5.12
C ARG A 159 -14.47 -1.29 -3.89
N PHE A 160 -14.12 -0.16 -3.28
CA PHE A 160 -14.70 0.40 -2.05
C PHE A 160 -15.01 1.89 -2.23
N PRO A 161 -15.97 2.23 -3.12
CA PRO A 161 -16.29 3.62 -3.45
C PRO A 161 -16.76 4.46 -2.26
N ARG A 162 -17.50 3.92 -1.30
CA ARG A 162 -17.98 4.68 -0.12
C ARG A 162 -16.84 4.99 0.83
N ALA A 163 -16.04 3.99 1.18
CA ALA A 163 -14.86 4.18 2.02
C ALA A 163 -13.86 5.19 1.41
N ALA A 164 -13.71 5.18 0.08
CA ALA A 164 -12.85 6.14 -0.62
C ALA A 164 -13.38 7.60 -0.62
N GLN A 165 -14.68 7.82 -0.39
CA GLN A 165 -15.27 9.17 -0.25
C GLN A 165 -15.05 9.76 1.15
N GLN A 166 -14.77 8.90 2.15
CA GLN A 166 -14.43 9.28 3.53
C GLN A 166 -12.92 9.18 3.82
N ALA A 167 -12.11 9.01 2.79
CA ALA A 167 -10.67 8.83 2.89
C ALA A 167 -9.98 9.98 3.63
N GLU A 168 -9.15 9.66 4.61
CA GLU A 168 -8.34 10.66 5.30
C GLU A 168 -7.05 10.93 4.51
N ASN A 169 -6.75 12.21 4.26
CA ASN A 169 -5.51 12.65 3.62
C ASN A 169 -4.66 13.43 4.64
N GLY A 170 -3.48 12.87 4.97
CA GLY A 170 -2.50 13.47 5.87
C GLY A 170 -1.31 14.11 5.16
N GLY A 171 -1.44 14.46 3.86
CA GLY A 171 -0.33 14.88 3.01
C GLY A 171 0.23 13.71 2.18
N TYR A 172 1.34 13.11 2.60
CA TYR A 172 2.01 12.01 1.86
C TYR A 172 1.37 10.63 2.05
N THR A 173 0.44 10.51 3.01
CA THR A 173 -0.24 9.27 3.36
C THR A 173 -1.74 9.45 3.23
N ASP A 174 -2.35 8.63 2.39
CA ASP A 174 -3.81 8.49 2.31
C ASP A 174 -4.25 7.22 3.04
N MET A 175 -5.44 7.27 3.64
CA MET A 175 -6.01 6.15 4.37
C MET A 175 -7.46 5.92 3.97
N ILE A 176 -7.80 4.66 3.68
CA ILE A 176 -9.19 4.20 3.53
C ILE A 176 -9.51 3.33 4.74
N THR A 177 -10.58 3.65 5.44
CA THR A 177 -11.08 2.89 6.59
C THR A 177 -12.30 2.08 6.15
N LEU A 178 -12.27 0.78 6.41
CA LEU A 178 -13.30 -0.20 6.05
C LEU A 178 -13.83 -0.88 7.31
N ARG A 179 -15.09 -1.31 7.26
CA ARG A 179 -15.64 -2.18 8.30
C ARG A 179 -14.92 -3.52 8.30
N ASP A 180 -14.71 -4.11 9.46
CA ASP A 180 -14.07 -5.41 9.62
C ASP A 180 -15.07 -6.58 9.82
N ALA A 181 -16.34 -6.23 10.00
CA ALA A 181 -17.46 -7.12 10.27
C ALA A 181 -18.71 -6.70 9.48
N ASP A 182 -19.61 -7.64 9.23
CA ASP A 182 -20.91 -7.33 8.64
C ASP A 182 -21.84 -6.71 9.70
N GLU A 183 -21.61 -7.06 10.97
CA GLU A 183 -22.26 -6.50 12.15
C GLU A 183 -21.97 -4.99 12.30
N GLU A 184 -23.00 -4.25 12.73
CA GLU A 184 -22.94 -2.78 12.85
C GLU A 184 -22.22 -2.30 14.12
N ASP A 185 -22.10 -3.17 15.13
CA ASP A 185 -21.61 -2.83 16.47
C ASP A 185 -20.11 -3.12 16.65
N SER A 186 -19.40 -3.48 15.57
CA SER A 186 -17.94 -3.62 15.62
C SER A 186 -17.28 -2.25 15.58
N ASP A 187 -16.55 -1.94 16.65
CA ASP A 187 -15.75 -0.71 16.74
C ASP A 187 -14.37 -0.87 16.04
N SER A 188 -13.97 -2.10 15.68
CA SER A 188 -12.75 -2.33 14.91
C SER A 188 -12.92 -2.04 13.42
N SER A 189 -11.79 -1.86 12.73
CA SER A 189 -11.77 -1.51 11.30
C SER A 189 -10.56 -2.09 10.59
N VAL A 190 -10.65 -2.17 9.27
CA VAL A 190 -9.50 -2.46 8.40
C VAL A 190 -9.08 -1.18 7.71
N ARG A 191 -7.82 -0.80 7.85
CA ARG A 191 -7.26 0.43 7.28
C ARG A 191 -6.27 0.12 6.18
N LEU A 192 -6.52 0.67 5.00
CA LEU A 192 -5.63 0.60 3.84
C LEU A 192 -4.82 1.89 3.77
N HIS A 193 -3.50 1.79 3.92
CA HIS A 193 -2.61 2.94 3.88
C HIS A 193 -1.88 3.02 2.56
N PHE A 194 -1.87 4.21 1.97
CA PHE A 194 -1.21 4.50 0.71
C PHE A 194 -0.11 5.53 0.91
N GLU A 195 0.98 5.36 0.16
CA GLU A 195 2.05 6.35 0.04
C GLU A 195 2.31 6.54 -1.46
N ASN A 196 2.31 7.80 -1.93
CA ASN A 196 2.46 8.14 -3.34
C ASN A 196 1.48 7.36 -4.26
N GLY A 197 0.20 7.28 -3.86
CA GLY A 197 -0.86 6.60 -4.63
C GLY A 197 -0.81 5.06 -4.60
N LYS A 198 0.16 4.46 -3.90
CA LYS A 198 0.35 3.01 -3.83
C LYS A 198 0.09 2.45 -2.45
N LEU A 199 -0.59 1.32 -2.38
CA LEU A 199 -0.88 0.62 -1.13
C LEU A 199 0.42 0.10 -0.51
N VAL A 200 0.72 0.53 0.73
CA VAL A 200 1.95 0.13 1.45
C VAL A 200 1.69 -0.82 2.60
N ARG A 201 0.51 -0.74 3.25
CA ARG A 201 0.13 -1.65 4.33
C ARG A 201 -1.38 -1.75 4.53
N ILE A 202 -1.80 -2.86 5.12
CA ILE A 202 -3.14 -3.10 5.66
C ILE A 202 -3.02 -3.23 7.18
N VAL A 203 -3.85 -2.53 7.93
CA VAL A 203 -3.87 -2.57 9.40
C VAL A 203 -5.23 -3.05 9.87
N TYR A 204 -5.24 -4.03 10.79
CA TYR A 204 -6.41 -4.31 11.60
C TYR A 204 -6.35 -3.39 12.81
N PHE A 205 -7.28 -2.44 12.87
CA PHE A 205 -7.31 -1.41 13.89
C PHE A 205 -8.39 -1.73 14.91
N VAL A 206 -7.98 -1.92 16.15
CA VAL A 206 -8.86 -1.98 17.32
C VAL A 206 -8.77 -0.64 18.03
N PRO A 207 -9.89 0.07 18.26
CA PRO A 207 -9.85 1.34 18.96
C PRO A 207 -9.49 1.20 20.43
N CYS A 208 -9.06 2.33 20.96
CA CYS A 208 -9.15 2.70 22.35
C CYS A 208 -10.56 3.27 22.61
#